data_AF-A0A645HHS9-F1
#
_entry.id   AF-A0A645HHS9-F1
#
_cell.length_a   1.000
_cell.length_b   1.000
_cell.length_c   1.000
_cell.angle_alpha   90.00
_cell.angle_beta   90.00
_cell.angle_gamma   90.00
#
_symmetry.space_group_name_H-M   'P 1'
#
loop_
_entity.id
_entity.type
_entity.pdbx_description
1 polymer ?
#
loop_
_entity_poly.entity_id
_entity_poly.type
_entity_poly.pdbx_seq_one_letter_code
_entity_poly.pdbx_strand_id
1 'polypeptide(L)'
;MPRGQRYELCRSVHAEANAIIAASREEMLGSTLYLCMRDVASGELVPDASPCNMCRRLIINAGIETVIVRNTKDGYTVYPVGGWVDEDDVLPEEMLNTY
;
A
#
# COMPACT_ATOMS: atom_id res chain seq x y z
N MET A 1 -7.36 2.81 16.38
CA MET A 1 -5.98 2.25 16.41
C MET A 1 -5.07 3.25 15.71
N PRO A 2 -3.90 3.61 16.27
CA PRO A 2 -2.91 4.41 15.54
C PRO A 2 -2.55 3.75 14.20
N ARG A 3 -2.29 4.54 13.15
CA ARG A 3 -2.00 4.01 11.81
C ARG A 3 -0.77 3.10 11.87
N GLY A 4 -0.88 1.89 11.33
CA GLY A 4 0.23 0.93 11.27
C GLY A 4 0.60 0.24 12.59
N GLN A 5 -0.22 0.37 13.64
CA GLN A 5 0.02 -0.30 14.93
C GLN A 5 -1.12 -1.22 15.31
N ARG A 6 -0.79 -2.26 16.08
CA ARG A 6 -1.73 -3.21 16.70
C ARG A 6 -2.67 -3.86 15.68
N TYR A 7 -2.12 -4.27 14.54
CA TYR A 7 -2.91 -4.83 13.44
C TYR A 7 -3.59 -6.14 13.84
N GLU A 8 -3.00 -6.88 14.78
CA GLU A 8 -3.57 -8.08 15.40
C GLU A 8 -4.90 -7.83 16.11
N LEU A 9 -5.20 -6.58 16.49
CA LEU A 9 -6.47 -6.18 17.11
C LEU A 9 -7.48 -5.67 16.08
N CYS A 10 -7.06 -5.43 14.83
CA CYS A 10 -7.93 -4.89 13.79
C CYS A 10 -8.64 -6.03 13.05
N ARG A 11 -9.98 -6.02 13.07
CA ARG A 11 -10.80 -6.92 12.24
C ARG A 11 -10.78 -6.52 10.76
N SER A 12 -10.59 -5.24 10.49
CA SER A 12 -10.65 -4.69 9.14
C SER A 12 -9.32 -4.85 8.43
N VAL A 13 -9.40 -5.13 7.14
CA VAL A 13 -8.28 -5.14 6.21
C VAL A 13 -8.35 -3.94 5.29
N HIS A 14 -7.19 -3.39 4.95
CA HIS A 14 -7.09 -2.26 4.04
C HIS A 14 -7.53 -2.64 2.61
N ALA A 15 -7.90 -1.63 1.82
CA ALA A 15 -8.35 -1.82 0.44
C ALA A 15 -7.26 -2.49 -0.43
N GLU A 16 -5.99 -2.14 -0.21
CA GLU A 16 -4.84 -2.72 -0.90
C GLU A 16 -4.75 -4.24 -0.68
N ALA A 17 -4.87 -4.68 0.58
CA ALA A 17 -4.82 -6.09 0.92
C ALA A 17 -6.02 -6.84 0.33
N ASN A 18 -7.22 -6.24 0.38
CA ASN A 18 -8.42 -6.80 -0.24
C ASN A 18 -8.29 -6.95 -1.77
N ALA A 19 -7.68 -5.97 -2.44
CA ALA A 19 -7.44 -6.05 -3.88
C ALA A 19 -6.44 -7.17 -4.21
N ILE A 20 -5.37 -7.29 -3.44
CA ILE A 20 -4.32 -8.31 -3.65
C ILE A 20 -4.86 -9.73 -3.47
N ILE A 21 -5.70 -9.99 -2.46
CA ILE A 21 -6.26 -11.34 -2.24
C ILE A 21 -7.30 -11.75 -3.30
N ALA A 22 -7.79 -10.80 -4.10
CA ALA A 22 -8.84 -11.05 -5.08
C ALA A 22 -8.31 -11.52 -6.45
N ALA A 23 -7.01 -11.37 -6.71
CA ALA A 23 -6.37 -11.75 -7.97
C ALA A 23 -5.31 -12.83 -7.75
N SER A 24 -5.03 -13.64 -8.77
CA SER A 24 -3.93 -14.57 -8.70
C SER A 24 -2.59 -13.82 -8.75
N ARG A 25 -1.55 -14.39 -8.12
CA ARG A 25 -0.22 -13.76 -8.16
C ARG A 25 0.31 -13.62 -9.59
N GLU A 26 0.03 -14.60 -10.45
CA GLU A 26 0.43 -14.56 -11.86
C GLU A 26 -0.13 -13.35 -12.60
N GLU A 27 -1.41 -13.01 -12.37
CA GLU A 27 -2.05 -11.83 -12.95
C GLU A 27 -1.56 -10.51 -12.35
N MET A 28 -1.00 -10.54 -11.13
CA MET A 28 -0.50 -9.34 -10.44
C MET A 28 0.92 -8.95 -10.85
N LEU A 29 1.71 -9.85 -11.42
CA LEU A 29 3.07 -9.56 -11.85
C LEU A 29 3.11 -8.45 -12.92
N GLY A 30 3.83 -7.36 -12.64
CA GLY A 30 3.91 -6.20 -13.54
C GLY A 30 2.63 -5.36 -13.59
N SER A 31 1.64 -5.66 -12.74
CA SER A 31 0.36 -4.97 -12.76
C SER A 31 0.44 -3.57 -12.14
N THR A 32 -0.63 -2.78 -12.34
CA THR A 32 -0.80 -1.45 -11.76
C THR A 32 -1.97 -1.44 -10.78
N LEU A 33 -1.72 -1.02 -9.54
CA LEU A 33 -2.76 -0.85 -8.52
C LEU A 33 -3.25 0.60 -8.49
N TYR A 34 -4.57 0.78 -8.62
CA TYR A 34 -5.21 2.09 -8.54
C TYR A 34 -5.90 2.27 -7.20
N LEU A 35 -5.61 3.37 -6.52
CA LEU A 35 -6.16 3.68 -5.20
C LEU A 35 -6.86 5.03 -5.19
N CYS A 36 -7.93 5.11 -4.41
CA CYS A 36 -8.56 6.35 -4.03
C CYS A 36 -9.00 6.26 -2.58
N MET A 37 -8.87 7.37 -1.84
CA MET A 37 -9.33 7.47 -0.48
C MET A 37 -10.32 8.60 -0.38
N ARG A 38 -11.41 8.37 0.35
CA ARG A 38 -12.41 9.37 0.67
C ARG A 38 -12.56 9.48 2.17
N ASP A 39 -12.67 10.70 2.65
CA ASP A 39 -13.03 10.94 4.04
C ASP A 39 -14.49 10.51 4.27
N VAL A 40 -14.74 9.78 5.35
CA VAL A 40 -16.05 9.16 5.60
C VAL A 40 -17.09 10.19 5.98
N ALA A 41 -16.69 11.27 6.65
CA ALA A 41 -17.61 12.30 7.14
C ALA A 41 -18.02 13.28 6.03
N SER A 42 -17.06 13.73 5.22
CA SER A 42 -17.26 14.71 4.15
C SER A 42 -17.52 14.08 2.78
N GLY A 43 -17.07 12.84 2.54
CA GLY A 43 -17.11 12.19 1.23
C GLY A 43 -16.07 12.72 0.23
N GLU A 44 -15.30 13.73 0.62
CA GLU A 44 -14.26 14.35 -0.21
C GLU A 44 -13.06 13.41 -0.40
N LEU A 45 -12.31 13.63 -1.49
CA LEU A 45 -11.06 12.91 -1.71
C LEU A 45 -10.03 13.33 -0.66
N VAL A 46 -9.32 12.37 -0.11
CA VAL A 46 -8.17 12.64 0.76
C VAL A 46 -6.95 12.87 -0.13
N PRO A 47 -6.38 14.09 -0.18
CA PRO A 47 -5.15 14.35 -0.92
C PRO A 47 -3.97 13.63 -0.26
N ASP A 48 -2.95 13.31 -1.06
CA ASP A 48 -1.69 12.72 -0.60
C ASP A 48 -1.86 11.41 0.18
N ALA A 49 -2.94 10.67 -0.10
CA ALA A 49 -3.09 9.33 0.42
C ALA A 49 -1.93 8.45 -0.09
N SER A 50 -1.41 7.61 0.79
CA SER A 50 -0.37 6.64 0.43
C SER A 50 -0.60 5.33 1.18
N PRO A 51 -0.24 4.18 0.59
CA PRO A 51 -0.28 2.91 1.31
C PRO A 51 0.57 2.95 2.58
N CYS A 52 0.08 2.34 3.66
CA CYS A 52 0.87 2.18 4.88
C CYS A 52 2.04 1.20 4.65
N ASN A 53 3.06 1.24 5.51
CA ASN A 53 4.26 0.39 5.36
C ASN A 53 3.94 -1.10 5.20
N MET A 54 2.93 -1.59 5.92
CA MET A 54 2.52 -2.99 5.78
C MET A 54 1.89 -3.28 4.41
N CYS A 55 0.99 -2.41 3.93
CA CYS A 55 0.42 -2.57 2.59
C CYS A 55 1.49 -2.44 1.50
N ARG A 56 2.51 -1.58 1.66
CA ARG A 56 3.65 -1.50 0.74
C ARG A 56 4.37 -2.85 0.63
N ARG A 57 4.63 -3.52 1.75
CA ARG A 57 5.22 -4.88 1.76
C ARG A 57 4.35 -5.90 1.03
N LEU A 58 3.03 -5.83 1.19
CA LEU A 58 2.10 -6.71 0.46
C LEU A 58 2.13 -6.43 -1.05
N ILE A 59 2.14 -5.15 -1.44
CA ILE A 59 2.18 -4.71 -2.84
C ILE A 59 3.47 -5.20 -3.53
N ILE A 60 4.63 -5.04 -2.86
CA ILE A 60 5.93 -5.53 -3.34
C ILE A 60 5.87 -7.04 -3.55
N ASN A 61 5.40 -7.81 -2.56
CA ASN A 61 5.35 -9.27 -2.65
C ASN A 61 4.35 -9.79 -3.69
N ALA A 62 3.26 -9.05 -3.93
CA ALA A 62 2.29 -9.35 -4.98
C ALA A 62 2.88 -9.19 -6.40
N GLY A 63 4.02 -8.51 -6.54
CA GLY A 63 4.67 -8.25 -7.83
C GLY A 63 4.05 -7.11 -8.63
N ILE A 64 3.29 -6.23 -7.96
CA ILE A 64 2.73 -5.01 -8.56
C ILE A 64 3.88 -4.05 -8.84
N GLU A 65 3.91 -3.46 -10.04
CA GLU A 65 5.01 -2.61 -10.49
C GLU A 65 4.75 -1.11 -10.23
N THR A 66 3.48 -0.70 -10.32
CA THR A 66 3.10 0.71 -10.18
C THR A 66 1.88 0.87 -9.29
N VAL A 67 1.89 1.87 -8.42
CA VAL A 67 0.72 2.31 -7.66
C VAL A 67 0.33 3.73 -8.04
N ILE A 68 -0.93 3.92 -8.43
CA ILE A 68 -1.48 5.22 -8.81
C ILE A 68 -2.52 5.62 -7.78
N VAL A 69 -2.27 6.73 -7.08
CA VAL A 69 -3.21 7.28 -6.09
C VAL A 69 -3.86 8.54 -6.63
N ARG A 70 -5.19 8.59 -6.60
CA ARG A 70 -5.96 9.77 -6.97
C ARG A 70 -6.00 10.79 -5.84
N ASN A 71 -5.50 12.00 -6.08
CA ASN A 71 -5.53 13.11 -5.13
C ASN A 71 -6.71 14.06 -5.36
N THR A 72 -7.05 14.30 -6.63
CA THR A 72 -8.14 15.21 -7.02
C THR A 72 -8.95 14.61 -8.17
N LYS A 73 -9.85 15.38 -8.78
CA LYS A 73 -10.63 14.90 -9.93
C LYS A 73 -9.72 14.42 -11.07
N ASP A 74 -8.70 15.21 -11.39
CA ASP A 74 -7.83 14.99 -12.55
C ASP A 74 -6.34 14.86 -12.16
N GLY A 75 -6.02 14.89 -10.86
CA GLY A 75 -4.66 14.80 -10.32
C GLY A 75 -4.37 13.46 -9.64
N TYR A 76 -3.20 12.91 -9.93
CA TYR A 76 -2.74 11.60 -9.46
C TYR A 76 -1.28 11.65 -9.03
N THR A 77 -0.93 10.91 -7.99
CA THR A 77 0.46 10.58 -7.65
C THR A 77 0.75 9.17 -8.14
N VAL A 78 1.88 9.02 -8.84
CA VAL A 78 2.35 7.73 -9.34
C VAL A 78 3.57 7.32 -8.53
N TYR A 79 3.53 6.11 -7.97
CA TYR A 79 4.62 5.51 -7.22
C TYR A 79 5.14 4.29 -7.99
N PRO A 80 6.37 4.37 -8.55
CA PRO A 80 7.08 3.18 -8.99
C PRO A 80 7.41 2.31 -7.77
N VAL A 81 6.93 1.07 -7.74
CA VAL A 81 7.07 0.20 -6.56
C VAL A 81 8.53 -0.16 -6.30
N GLY A 82 9.37 -0.23 -7.36
CA GLY A 82 10.80 -0.47 -7.23
C GLY A 82 11.50 0.53 -6.29
N GLY A 83 11.08 1.81 -6.30
CA GLY A 83 11.66 2.83 -5.42
C GLY A 83 11.42 2.58 -3.94
N TRP A 84 10.35 1.85 -3.56
CA TRP A 84 10.13 1.47 -2.16
C TRP A 84 11.06 0.37 -1.68
N VAL A 85 11.54 -0.50 -2.59
CA VAL A 85 12.49 -1.56 -2.24
C VAL A 85 13.83 -0.94 -1.89
N ASP A 86 14.29 0.00 -2.72
CA ASP A 86 15.53 0.73 -2.50
C ASP A 86 15.49 1.55 -1.18
N GLU A 87 14.31 2.04 -0.79
CA GLU A 87 14.09 2.81 0.44
C GLU A 87 13.89 1.95 1.71
N ASP A 88 13.34 0.72 1.63
CA ASP A 88 13.07 -0.16 2.80
C ASP A 88 14.30 -0.99 3.21
N ASP A 89 15.32 -1.12 2.35
CA ASP A 89 16.59 -1.85 2.61
C ASP A 89 17.48 -1.22 3.70
N VAL A 90 17.02 -0.18 4.39
CA VAL A 90 17.67 0.43 5.56
C VAL A 90 17.00 -0.03 6.86
N LEU A 91 16.93 -1.34 7.09
CA LEU A 91 16.69 -1.87 8.44
C LEU A 91 18.03 -1.92 9.18
N PRO A 92 18.18 -1.25 10.34
CA PRO A 92 19.36 -1.43 11.18
C PRO A 92 19.53 -2.91 11.50
N GLU A 93 20.77 -3.41 11.43
CA GLU A 93 21.13 -4.82 11.67
C GLU A 93 20.56 -5.36 13.00
N GLU A 94 20.41 -4.47 13.98
CA GLU A 94 19.85 -4.67 15.31
C GLU A 94 18.36 -5.07 15.31
N MET A 95 17.65 -4.80 14.21
CA MET A 95 16.22 -5.08 14.01
C MET A 95 15.97 -6.27 13.08
N LEU A 96 17.03 -6.92 12.58
CA LEU A 96 16.93 -8.21 11.90
C LEU A 96 16.69 -9.29 12.96
N ASN A 97 15.42 -9.45 13.33
CA ASN A 97 15.03 -10.55 14.18
C ASN A 97 15.16 -11.84 13.37
N THR A 98 16.08 -12.72 13.76
CA THR A 98 16.25 -14.04 13.16
C THR A 98 15.02 -14.89 13.47
N TYR A 99 14.08 -14.94 12.53
CA TYR A 99 13.11 -16.01 12.40
C TYR A 99 13.25 -16.62 11.01
#